data_AF-A0A935EL53-F1
#
_entry.id   AF-A0A935EL53-F1
#
_cell.length_a   1.000
_cell.length_b   1.000
_cell.length_c   1.000
_cell.angle_alpha   90.00
_cell.angle_beta   90.00
_cell.angle_gamma   90.00
#
_symmetry.space_group_name_H-M   'P 1'
#
loop_
_entity.id
_entity.type
_entity.pdbx_description
1 polymer ?
#
loop_
_entity_poly.entity_id
_entity_poly.type
_entity_poly.pdbx_seq_one_letter_code
_entity_poly.pdbx_strand_id
1 'polypeptide(L)'
;MAGGNGGDGIKVSGASVGTKIGGIVGGAGNTILNNAGNGILLEAGGERATLRNRAGGIPPTVIEGNHIGVTLDTFAMGGGIKLGPNGLTGIVSKAIGVKIGGTGAGAGNSIGANVGPGIQIEGPAAESNEILGNFIGAIRNAQGAILAGGNGSDGIKVSGSSVGTKIGGIVGGAGNTLLNNAGNGILVEAGDESVTRRFRGGGIPPTVIEGNKVGVELDTFAMGGIKLGPNGLTGIVSKAIGVKIGGTGAGAGNSIGANVGAGIKVEGPAAESNEILGNFVGAIKNIQGAIVPNLGNGGDGIGVGGGAGNKIGGNVAAAANMIVNNAGNGVTVSGSGRYGQ
;
A
#
# COMPACT_ATOMS: atom_id res chain seq x y z
N MET A 1 13.63 22.45 -19.13
CA MET A 1 12.63 21.41 -18.77
C MET A 1 13.20 20.09 -19.23
N ALA A 2 13.46 19.14 -18.33
CA ALA A 2 13.89 17.81 -18.75
C ALA A 2 12.69 17.14 -19.47
N GLY A 3 12.86 16.79 -20.74
CA GLY A 3 11.79 16.18 -21.54
C GLY A 3 11.44 14.80 -21.00
N GLY A 4 10.18 14.60 -20.63
CA GLY A 4 9.61 13.27 -20.40
C GLY A 4 8.69 12.87 -21.55
N ASN A 5 8.11 11.67 -21.47
CA ASN A 5 7.23 11.17 -22.51
C ASN A 5 5.87 11.89 -22.48
N GLY A 6 5.23 12.02 -23.64
CA GLY A 6 3.87 12.60 -23.75
C GLY A 6 2.73 11.68 -23.28
N GLY A 7 3.04 10.45 -22.88
CA GLY A 7 2.10 9.44 -22.38
C GLY A 7 2.64 8.74 -21.14
N ASP A 8 2.40 7.44 -21.00
CA ASP A 8 2.98 6.64 -19.91
C ASP A 8 4.48 6.40 -20.13
N GLY A 9 5.24 6.21 -19.04
CA GLY A 9 6.65 5.84 -19.11
C GLY A 9 6.86 4.43 -19.67
N ILE A 10 6.11 3.46 -19.15
CA ILE A 10 6.04 2.09 -19.67
C ILE A 10 4.57 1.69 -19.73
N LYS A 11 4.12 1.22 -20.90
CA LYS A 11 2.78 0.66 -21.10
C LYS A 11 2.87 -0.79 -21.56
N VAL A 12 2.19 -1.69 -20.86
CA VAL A 12 2.05 -3.10 -21.24
C VAL A 12 0.60 -3.38 -21.59
N SER A 13 0.36 -3.81 -22.83
CA SER A 13 -0.96 -4.11 -23.38
C SER A 13 -1.03 -5.57 -23.85
N GLY A 14 -2.25 -6.09 -24.08
CA GLY A 14 -2.43 -7.41 -24.71
C GLY A 14 -2.26 -8.62 -23.77
N ALA A 15 -2.47 -8.41 -22.47
CA ALA A 15 -2.19 -9.31 -21.34
C ALA A 15 -0.78 -9.15 -20.77
N SER A 16 -0.74 -8.43 -19.65
CA SER A 16 0.46 -8.21 -18.82
C SER A 16 0.84 -9.49 -18.07
N VAL A 17 1.34 -10.50 -18.79
CA VAL A 17 1.80 -11.78 -18.21
C VAL A 17 3.27 -12.01 -18.53
N GLY A 18 4.03 -12.51 -17.54
CA GLY A 18 5.45 -12.84 -17.70
C GLY A 18 6.39 -11.66 -17.98
N THR A 19 5.90 -10.41 -17.97
CA THR A 19 6.74 -9.24 -18.21
C THR A 19 7.55 -8.92 -16.95
N LYS A 20 8.85 -8.70 -17.10
CA LYS A 20 9.72 -8.20 -16.03
C LYS A 20 10.08 -6.75 -16.28
N ILE A 21 9.74 -5.87 -15.36
CA ILE A 21 10.07 -4.44 -15.41
C ILE A 21 11.01 -4.14 -14.25
N GLY A 22 12.29 -3.95 -14.57
CA GLY A 22 13.36 -3.68 -13.61
C GLY A 22 14.07 -4.96 -13.13
N GLY A 23 14.75 -4.87 -11.99
CA GLY A 23 15.55 -5.96 -11.44
C GLY A 23 16.16 -5.63 -10.08
N ILE A 24 16.56 -6.67 -9.35
CA ILE A 24 17.09 -6.57 -7.98
C ILE A 24 18.59 -6.23 -7.89
N VAL A 25 19.33 -6.34 -9.00
CA VAL A 25 20.77 -6.01 -9.03
C VAL A 25 20.92 -4.50 -9.12
N GLY A 26 21.90 -3.92 -8.43
CA GLY A 26 22.17 -2.48 -8.49
C GLY A 26 22.28 -1.98 -9.93
N GLY A 27 21.44 -1.00 -10.30
CA GLY A 27 21.36 -0.46 -11.66
C GLY A 27 20.45 -1.22 -12.63
N ALA A 28 19.84 -2.34 -12.24
CA ALA A 28 18.88 -3.08 -13.08
C ALA A 28 17.45 -2.48 -13.05
N GLY A 29 17.20 -1.54 -12.16
CA GLY A 29 15.96 -0.79 -12.06
C GLY A 29 15.82 0.31 -13.10
N ASN A 30 14.60 0.53 -13.60
CA ASN A 30 14.32 1.66 -14.48
C ASN A 30 14.15 2.95 -13.66
N THR A 31 14.62 4.08 -14.19
CA THR A 31 14.28 5.42 -13.68
C THR A 31 13.26 6.07 -14.62
N ILE A 32 12.04 6.27 -14.13
CA ILE A 32 10.87 6.66 -14.91
C ILE A 32 10.33 7.99 -14.36
N LEU A 33 10.63 9.08 -15.07
CA LEU A 33 10.42 10.45 -14.58
C LEU A 33 9.75 11.33 -15.65
N ASN A 34 9.03 12.37 -15.21
CA ASN A 34 8.51 13.47 -16.02
C ASN A 34 7.51 13.07 -17.13
N ASN A 35 6.89 11.90 -17.04
CA ASN A 35 5.92 11.46 -18.03
C ASN A 35 4.62 12.26 -17.86
N ALA A 36 3.94 12.61 -18.95
CA ALA A 36 2.63 13.26 -18.88
C ALA A 36 1.53 12.32 -18.34
N GLY A 37 1.68 11.01 -18.56
CA GLY A 37 0.79 9.96 -18.06
C GLY A 37 1.30 9.31 -16.78
N ASN A 38 1.12 7.99 -16.69
CA ASN A 38 1.58 7.19 -15.56
C ASN A 38 3.08 6.87 -15.68
N GLY A 39 3.72 6.47 -14.58
CA GLY A 39 5.04 5.86 -14.65
C GLY A 39 4.99 4.52 -15.39
N ILE A 40 4.20 3.59 -14.87
CA ILE A 40 3.95 2.27 -15.46
C ILE A 40 2.44 2.02 -15.53
N LEU A 41 1.93 1.60 -16.70
CA LEU A 41 0.56 1.15 -16.90
C LEU A 41 0.54 -0.30 -17.40
N LEU A 42 -0.09 -1.17 -16.63
CA LEU A 42 -0.43 -2.53 -17.05
C LEU A 42 -1.92 -2.60 -17.36
N GLU A 43 -2.26 -2.78 -18.64
CA GLU A 43 -3.65 -2.96 -19.05
C GLU A 43 -4.16 -4.36 -18.73
N ALA A 44 -5.49 -4.48 -18.62
CA ALA A 44 -6.14 -5.76 -18.44
C ALA A 44 -5.84 -6.68 -19.63
N GLY A 45 -5.57 -7.95 -19.35
CA GLY A 45 -5.52 -8.97 -20.40
C GLY A 45 -6.91 -9.31 -20.91
N GLY A 46 -6.99 -9.78 -22.16
CA GLY A 46 -8.23 -10.40 -22.65
C GLY A 46 -8.63 -11.62 -21.79
N GLU A 47 -9.91 -12.00 -21.82
CA GLU A 47 -10.47 -13.06 -20.96
C GLU A 47 -9.68 -14.39 -21.00
N ARG A 48 -9.15 -14.75 -22.16
CA ARG A 48 -8.33 -15.97 -22.30
C ARG A 48 -7.01 -15.90 -21.53
N ALA A 49 -6.40 -14.73 -21.43
CA ALA A 49 -5.16 -14.57 -20.68
C ALA A 49 -5.41 -14.50 -19.17
N THR A 50 -6.51 -13.89 -18.75
CA THR A 50 -6.91 -13.87 -17.33
C THR A 50 -7.25 -15.28 -16.84
N LEU A 51 -7.95 -16.09 -17.64
CA LEU A 51 -8.24 -17.49 -17.34
C LEU A 51 -6.97 -18.35 -17.25
N ARG A 52 -6.01 -18.19 -18.17
CA ARG A 52 -4.74 -18.93 -18.11
C ARG A 52 -3.89 -18.54 -16.91
N ASN A 53 -3.90 -17.26 -16.53
CA ASN A 53 -3.19 -16.81 -15.33
C ASN A 53 -3.86 -17.38 -14.06
N ARG A 54 -5.20 -17.42 -14.00
CA ARG A 54 -5.93 -18.11 -12.93
C ARG A 54 -5.59 -19.60 -12.83
N ALA A 55 -5.28 -20.24 -13.94
CA ALA A 55 -4.85 -21.65 -13.98
C ALA A 55 -3.37 -21.86 -13.56
N GLY A 56 -2.63 -20.81 -13.20
CA GLY A 56 -1.24 -20.90 -12.73
C GLY A 56 -0.21 -21.30 -13.79
N GLY A 57 -0.61 -21.33 -15.07
CA GLY A 57 0.24 -21.81 -16.17
C GLY A 57 1.17 -20.75 -16.77
N ILE A 58 1.16 -19.51 -16.27
CA ILE A 58 1.95 -18.40 -16.82
C ILE A 58 2.69 -17.69 -15.68
N PRO A 59 3.99 -17.37 -15.82
CA PRO A 59 4.69 -16.58 -14.82
C PRO A 59 4.04 -15.20 -14.61
N PRO A 60 4.04 -14.69 -13.36
CA PRO A 60 3.47 -13.38 -13.06
C PRO A 60 4.28 -12.26 -13.72
N THR A 61 3.63 -11.13 -14.01
CA THR A 61 4.35 -9.89 -14.32
C THR A 61 4.99 -9.36 -13.04
N VAL A 62 6.27 -9.01 -13.10
CA VAL A 62 7.05 -8.54 -11.95
C VAL A 62 7.56 -7.13 -12.23
N ILE A 63 7.28 -6.21 -11.31
CA ILE A 63 7.81 -4.85 -11.32
C ILE A 63 8.68 -4.69 -10.09
N GLU A 64 10.01 -4.67 -10.23
CA GLU A 64 10.93 -4.66 -9.08
C GLU A 64 12.11 -3.70 -9.27
N GLY A 65 12.55 -3.08 -8.18
CA GLY A 65 13.75 -2.24 -8.13
C GLY A 65 13.68 -0.94 -8.93
N ASN A 66 12.50 -0.49 -9.37
CA ASN A 66 12.36 0.73 -10.17
C ASN A 66 12.30 2.01 -9.33
N HIS A 67 12.70 3.13 -9.92
CA HIS A 67 12.58 4.49 -9.39
C HIS A 67 11.57 5.27 -10.24
N ILE A 68 10.41 5.62 -9.67
CA ILE A 68 9.25 6.12 -10.42
C ILE A 68 8.79 7.45 -9.83
N GLY A 69 8.92 8.51 -10.63
CA GLY A 69 8.62 9.90 -10.23
C GLY A 69 9.68 10.51 -9.29
N VAL A 70 10.56 9.69 -8.71
CA VAL A 70 11.69 10.09 -7.86
C VAL A 70 12.94 9.33 -8.28
N THR A 71 14.11 9.91 -8.04
CA THR A 71 15.39 9.21 -8.08
C THR A 71 16.37 9.87 -7.09
N LEU A 72 17.51 9.24 -6.83
CA LEU A 72 18.57 9.87 -6.06
C LEU A 72 19.32 10.89 -6.93
N ASP A 73 19.57 12.06 -6.37
CA ASP A 73 20.48 13.04 -6.95
C ASP A 73 21.92 12.63 -6.63
N THR A 74 22.57 12.00 -7.60
CA THR A 74 23.95 11.54 -7.50
C THR A 74 24.98 12.67 -7.58
N PHE A 75 24.56 13.90 -7.89
CA PHE A 75 25.44 15.07 -7.95
C PHE A 75 25.42 15.91 -6.68
N ALA A 76 24.38 15.76 -5.84
CA ALA A 76 24.32 16.41 -4.54
C ALA A 76 25.27 15.72 -3.54
N MET A 77 26.12 16.50 -2.85
CA MET A 77 26.92 15.97 -1.74
C MET A 77 25.97 15.41 -0.66
N GLY A 78 25.99 14.08 -0.46
CA GLY A 78 25.09 13.39 0.47
C GLY A 78 23.93 12.62 -0.19
N GLY A 79 23.83 12.59 -1.52
CA GLY A 79 22.85 11.77 -2.24
C GLY A 79 21.41 12.23 -2.01
N GLY A 80 21.13 13.49 -2.38
CA GLY A 80 19.80 14.11 -2.24
C GLY A 80 18.71 13.44 -3.07
N ILE A 81 17.51 14.02 -3.09
CA ILE A 81 16.41 13.52 -3.91
C ILE A 81 16.23 14.39 -5.15
N LYS A 82 16.11 13.76 -6.31
CA LYS A 82 15.67 14.40 -7.55
C LYS A 82 14.23 14.01 -7.83
N LEU A 83 13.35 15.02 -7.85
CA LEU A 83 11.95 14.84 -8.20
C LEU A 83 11.78 14.96 -9.71
N GLY A 84 11.04 14.03 -10.29
CA GLY A 84 10.68 14.04 -11.71
C GLY A 84 9.24 13.57 -11.88
N PRO A 85 8.26 14.39 -11.46
CA PRO A 85 6.87 13.99 -11.26
C PRO A 85 6.24 13.41 -12.53
N ASN A 86 5.56 12.27 -12.42
CA ASN A 86 4.67 11.81 -13.48
C ASN A 86 3.29 12.48 -13.33
N GLY A 87 2.66 12.83 -14.45
CA GLY A 87 1.43 13.61 -14.51
C GLY A 87 0.19 12.89 -13.96
N LEU A 88 0.26 11.55 -13.82
CA LEU A 88 -0.79 10.73 -13.21
C LEU A 88 -0.22 9.85 -12.08
N THR A 89 -0.44 8.53 -12.11
CA THR A 89 -0.07 7.58 -11.06
C THR A 89 1.34 7.04 -11.28
N GLY A 90 2.03 6.63 -10.21
CA GLY A 90 3.32 5.93 -10.33
C GLY A 90 3.17 4.61 -11.08
N ILE A 91 2.40 3.67 -10.54
CA ILE A 91 2.10 2.36 -11.16
C ILE A 91 0.60 2.14 -11.17
N VAL A 92 0.02 1.82 -12.34
CA VAL A 92 -1.35 1.34 -12.47
C VAL A 92 -1.34 -0.10 -12.94
N SER A 93 -2.03 -0.99 -12.22
CA SER A 93 -2.27 -2.37 -12.65
C SER A 93 -3.75 -2.67 -12.78
N LYS A 94 -4.16 -3.02 -14.00
CA LYS A 94 -5.48 -3.57 -14.32
C LYS A 94 -5.43 -5.08 -14.59
N ALA A 95 -4.27 -5.70 -14.34
CA ALA A 95 -3.98 -7.09 -14.64
C ALA A 95 -4.09 -7.98 -13.39
N ILE A 96 -4.31 -9.27 -13.64
CA ILE A 96 -4.34 -10.34 -12.63
C ILE A 96 -2.91 -10.80 -12.29
N GLY A 97 -2.65 -11.08 -11.02
CA GLY A 97 -1.43 -11.78 -10.60
C GLY A 97 -0.14 -11.00 -10.84
N VAL A 98 -0.16 -9.67 -10.72
CA VAL A 98 1.04 -8.84 -10.82
C VAL A 98 1.73 -8.77 -9.47
N LYS A 99 3.05 -8.94 -9.48
CA LYS A 99 3.92 -8.72 -8.32
C LYS A 99 4.64 -7.38 -8.46
N ILE A 100 4.29 -6.44 -7.60
CA ILE A 100 4.91 -5.11 -7.50
C ILE A 100 5.83 -5.10 -6.28
N GLY A 101 7.12 -5.20 -6.55
CA GLY A 101 8.20 -5.25 -5.57
C GLY A 101 8.56 -6.68 -5.14
N GLY A 102 9.15 -6.81 -3.97
CA GLY A 102 9.57 -8.10 -3.41
C GLY A 102 10.24 -7.99 -2.05
N THR A 103 10.55 -9.14 -1.46
CA THR A 103 11.15 -9.23 -0.11
C THR A 103 12.68 -9.10 -0.10
N GLY A 104 13.33 -9.33 -1.24
CA GLY A 104 14.77 -9.22 -1.37
C GLY A 104 15.24 -7.77 -1.33
N ALA A 105 16.49 -7.55 -0.88
CA ALA A 105 17.13 -6.25 -0.98
C ALA A 105 17.14 -5.79 -2.46
N GLY A 106 16.78 -4.53 -2.70
CA GLY A 106 16.66 -3.97 -4.05
C GLY A 106 15.41 -4.38 -4.84
N ALA A 107 14.55 -5.26 -4.32
CA ALA A 107 13.32 -5.64 -5.02
C ALA A 107 12.21 -4.58 -4.91
N GLY A 108 12.17 -3.82 -3.81
CA GLY A 108 11.21 -2.75 -3.61
C GLY A 108 11.36 -1.62 -4.62
N ASN A 109 10.25 -1.17 -5.21
CA ASN A 109 10.24 0.03 -6.04
C ASN A 109 10.23 1.28 -5.14
N SER A 110 10.90 2.35 -5.57
CA SER A 110 10.81 3.68 -4.97
C SER A 110 9.88 4.55 -5.82
N ILE A 111 8.76 4.98 -5.26
CA ILE A 111 7.66 5.61 -6.00
C ILE A 111 7.26 6.89 -5.29
N GLY A 112 7.38 8.03 -5.96
CA GLY A 112 7.11 9.31 -5.33
C GLY A 112 6.88 10.43 -6.33
N ALA A 113 6.47 11.60 -5.84
CA ALA A 113 6.21 12.81 -6.63
C ALA A 113 5.24 12.63 -7.81
N ASN A 114 4.49 11.54 -7.87
CA ASN A 114 3.45 11.39 -8.87
C ASN A 114 2.26 12.28 -8.48
N VAL A 115 1.57 12.87 -9.46
CA VAL A 115 0.39 13.73 -9.19
C VAL A 115 -0.75 12.92 -8.57
N GLY A 116 -0.96 11.69 -9.04
CA GLY A 116 -1.94 10.74 -8.53
C GLY A 116 -1.39 9.84 -7.42
N PRO A 117 -1.96 8.64 -7.25
CA PRO A 117 -1.46 7.67 -6.27
C PRO A 117 -0.06 7.14 -6.60
N GLY A 118 0.62 6.56 -5.62
CA GLY A 118 1.85 5.83 -5.86
C GLY A 118 1.61 4.55 -6.67
N ILE A 119 0.76 3.66 -6.13
CA ILE A 119 0.32 2.42 -6.79
C ILE A 119 -1.20 2.39 -6.81
N GLN A 120 -1.79 2.08 -7.97
CA GLN A 120 -3.23 1.87 -8.14
C GLN A 120 -3.50 0.48 -8.73
N ILE A 121 -4.28 -0.34 -8.03
CA ILE A 121 -4.86 -1.59 -8.55
C ILE A 121 -6.31 -1.29 -8.92
N GLU A 122 -6.68 -1.47 -10.19
CA GLU A 122 -7.97 -1.02 -10.69
C GLU A 122 -8.62 -2.04 -11.62
N GLY A 123 -9.91 -2.30 -11.38
CA GLY A 123 -10.77 -3.01 -12.30
C GLY A 123 -11.04 -4.46 -11.89
N PRO A 124 -12.14 -5.04 -12.37
CA PRO A 124 -12.62 -6.35 -11.93
C PRO A 124 -11.71 -7.51 -12.38
N ALA A 125 -10.85 -7.27 -13.36
CA ALA A 125 -9.85 -8.25 -13.81
C ALA A 125 -8.57 -8.24 -12.95
N ALA A 126 -8.38 -7.23 -12.09
CA ALA A 126 -7.18 -7.07 -11.27
C ALA A 126 -7.25 -7.91 -9.99
N GLU A 127 -7.27 -9.23 -10.15
CA GLU A 127 -7.35 -10.18 -9.04
C GLU A 127 -5.95 -10.62 -8.57
N SER A 128 -5.81 -10.98 -7.30
CA SER A 128 -4.63 -11.68 -6.75
C SER A 128 -3.28 -10.97 -6.99
N ASN A 129 -3.26 -9.64 -6.90
CA ASN A 129 -2.05 -8.84 -7.02
C ASN A 129 -1.26 -8.81 -5.71
N GLU A 130 0.07 -8.76 -5.79
CA GLU A 130 0.96 -8.66 -4.62
C GLU A 130 1.76 -7.36 -4.67
N ILE A 131 1.71 -6.57 -3.60
CA ILE A 131 2.46 -5.33 -3.45
C ILE A 131 3.37 -5.49 -2.24
N LEU A 132 4.67 -5.71 -2.46
CA LEU A 132 5.61 -6.11 -1.42
C LEU A 132 6.85 -5.22 -1.38
N GLY A 133 7.24 -4.78 -0.17
CA GLY A 133 8.54 -4.15 0.08
C GLY A 133 8.79 -2.82 -0.63
N ASN A 134 7.74 -2.14 -1.11
CA ASN A 134 7.90 -0.88 -1.84
C ASN A 134 8.09 0.32 -0.91
N PHE A 135 8.80 1.33 -1.41
CA PHE A 135 8.95 2.66 -0.81
C PHE A 135 8.06 3.65 -1.54
N ILE A 136 7.03 4.15 -0.88
CA ILE A 136 5.97 4.96 -1.50
C ILE A 136 5.86 6.30 -0.79
N GLY A 137 6.07 7.36 -1.56
CA GLY A 137 6.20 8.75 -1.08
C GLY A 137 7.53 9.02 -0.35
N ALA A 138 8.49 8.09 -0.48
CA ALA A 138 9.85 8.23 0.00
C ALA A 138 10.83 7.43 -0.87
N ILE A 139 12.12 7.76 -0.76
CA ILE A 139 13.23 7.00 -1.33
C ILE A 139 14.30 6.81 -0.24
N ARG A 140 15.01 5.67 -0.27
CA ARG A 140 16.20 5.47 0.56
C ARG A 140 17.46 5.76 -0.25
N ASN A 141 18.37 6.56 0.32
CA ASN A 141 19.69 6.72 -0.29
C ASN A 141 20.59 5.50 -0.01
N ALA A 142 21.79 5.48 -0.60
CA ALA A 142 22.73 4.37 -0.44
C ALA A 142 23.18 4.16 1.02
N GLN A 143 23.04 5.18 1.86
CA GLN A 143 23.35 5.15 3.28
C GLN A 143 22.14 4.69 4.14
N GLY A 144 20.96 4.53 3.53
CA GLY A 144 19.74 4.08 4.20
C GLY A 144 18.86 5.21 4.75
N ALA A 145 19.25 6.48 4.57
CA ALA A 145 18.46 7.62 4.99
C ALA A 145 17.21 7.78 4.11
N ILE A 146 16.09 8.12 4.75
CA ILE A 146 14.79 8.26 4.09
C ILE A 146 14.57 9.71 3.67
N LEU A 147 14.43 9.93 2.37
CA LEU A 147 14.15 11.22 1.76
C LEU A 147 12.69 11.31 1.32
N ALA A 148 12.03 12.43 1.62
CA ALA A 148 10.61 12.62 1.31
C ALA A 148 10.39 13.00 -0.16
N GLY A 149 9.44 12.33 -0.80
CA GLY A 149 9.03 12.58 -2.18
C GLY A 149 7.58 12.16 -2.36
N GLY A 150 6.68 12.73 -1.55
CA GLY A 150 5.27 12.34 -1.46
C GLY A 150 4.55 12.29 -2.80
N ASN A 151 3.60 11.37 -2.95
CA ASN A 151 2.64 11.41 -4.07
C ASN A 151 1.51 12.41 -3.77
N GLY A 152 0.88 12.95 -4.80
CA GLY A 152 -0.20 13.96 -4.70
C GLY A 152 -1.55 13.38 -4.27
N SER A 153 -1.66 12.05 -4.11
CA SER A 153 -2.85 11.37 -3.62
C SER A 153 -2.47 10.25 -2.63
N ASP A 154 -3.17 9.11 -2.66
CA ASP A 154 -2.91 7.98 -1.78
C ASP A 154 -1.57 7.28 -2.10
N GLY A 155 -0.95 6.64 -1.11
CA GLY A 155 0.22 5.80 -1.37
C GLY A 155 -0.15 4.57 -2.21
N ILE A 156 -1.08 3.76 -1.72
CA ILE A 156 -1.65 2.61 -2.44
C ILE A 156 -3.17 2.76 -2.50
N LYS A 157 -3.74 2.68 -3.71
CA LYS A 157 -5.17 2.66 -3.96
C LYS A 157 -5.61 1.35 -4.60
N VAL A 158 -6.62 0.70 -4.03
CA VAL A 158 -7.25 -0.51 -4.57
C VAL A 158 -8.70 -0.19 -4.89
N SER A 159 -9.10 -0.29 -6.15
CA SER A 159 -10.40 0.17 -6.64
C SER A 159 -10.96 -0.67 -7.77
N GLY A 160 -12.16 -0.27 -8.25
CA GLY A 160 -12.78 -0.83 -9.45
C GLY A 160 -13.14 -2.31 -9.30
N SER A 161 -13.60 -2.74 -8.12
CA SER A 161 -13.98 -4.14 -7.89
C SER A 161 -12.82 -5.16 -7.99
N SER A 162 -11.58 -4.72 -7.76
CA SER A 162 -10.44 -5.63 -7.60
C SER A 162 -10.52 -6.43 -6.29
N VAL A 163 -10.03 -7.67 -6.30
CA VAL A 163 -10.15 -8.62 -5.18
C VAL A 163 -8.87 -9.41 -4.95
N GLY A 164 -8.66 -9.85 -3.71
CA GLY A 164 -7.52 -10.70 -3.37
C GLY A 164 -6.16 -10.00 -3.43
N THR A 165 -6.11 -8.67 -3.38
CA THR A 165 -4.84 -7.95 -3.37
C THR A 165 -4.15 -8.14 -2.03
N LYS A 166 -2.88 -8.55 -2.05
CA LYS A 166 -2.02 -8.65 -0.88
C LYS A 166 -1.10 -7.43 -0.82
N ILE A 167 -1.28 -6.60 0.20
CA ILE A 167 -0.50 -5.39 0.44
C ILE A 167 0.40 -5.66 1.63
N GLY A 168 1.67 -5.92 1.35
CA GLY A 168 2.66 -6.30 2.34
C GLY A 168 2.66 -7.80 2.65
N GLY A 169 3.27 -8.17 3.77
CA GLY A 169 3.31 -9.56 4.22
C GLY A 169 4.12 -9.75 5.49
N ILE A 170 4.04 -10.98 6.02
CA ILE A 170 4.65 -11.35 7.31
C ILE A 170 6.17 -11.59 7.26
N VAL A 171 6.72 -11.83 6.07
CA VAL A 171 8.15 -12.09 5.89
C VAL A 171 8.92 -10.76 5.97
N GLY A 172 10.11 -10.77 6.57
CA GLY A 172 11.00 -9.60 6.57
C GLY A 172 11.20 -9.05 5.16
N GLY A 173 11.07 -7.72 5.00
CA GLY A 173 11.14 -7.04 3.70
C GLY A 173 9.84 -7.07 2.88
N ALA A 174 8.80 -7.81 3.27
CA ALA A 174 7.53 -7.82 2.54
C ALA A 174 6.68 -6.58 2.80
N GLY A 175 6.76 -5.98 3.99
CA GLY A 175 6.00 -4.79 4.36
C GLY A 175 6.38 -3.57 3.52
N ASN A 176 5.38 -2.89 2.95
CA ASN A 176 5.61 -1.63 2.25
C ASN A 176 5.79 -0.48 3.25
N THR A 177 6.55 0.53 2.85
CA THR A 177 6.76 1.78 3.59
C THR A 177 6.04 2.91 2.85
N LEU A 178 5.03 3.51 3.48
CA LEU A 178 4.17 4.53 2.89
C LEU A 178 4.25 5.82 3.70
N LEU A 179 4.96 6.80 3.17
CA LEU A 179 5.31 8.04 3.86
C LEU A 179 5.00 9.26 3.00
N ASN A 180 4.63 10.38 3.62
CA ASN A 180 4.50 11.70 2.97
C ASN A 180 3.51 11.78 1.82
N ASN A 181 2.60 10.83 1.63
CA ASN A 181 1.58 10.92 0.58
C ASN A 181 0.54 11.98 0.98
N ALA A 182 0.08 12.81 0.04
CA ALA A 182 -0.87 13.88 0.34
C ALA A 182 -2.26 13.35 0.73
N GLY A 183 -2.61 12.14 0.29
CA GLY A 183 -3.83 11.42 0.63
C GLY A 183 -3.65 10.44 1.79
N ASN A 184 -4.31 9.28 1.69
CA ASN A 184 -4.18 8.20 2.65
C ASN A 184 -2.89 7.41 2.40
N GLY A 185 -2.42 6.66 3.40
CA GLY A 185 -1.38 5.64 3.15
C GLY A 185 -1.91 4.58 2.20
N ILE A 186 -2.97 3.88 2.63
CA ILE A 186 -3.63 2.82 1.86
C ILE A 186 -5.14 3.12 1.81
N LEU A 187 -5.74 3.09 0.62
CA LEU A 187 -7.18 3.19 0.41
C LEU A 187 -7.68 1.95 -0.36
N VAL A 188 -8.64 1.24 0.22
CA VAL A 188 -9.40 0.18 -0.46
C VAL A 188 -10.82 0.67 -0.67
N GLU A 189 -11.20 0.95 -1.91
CA GLU A 189 -12.54 1.40 -2.28
C GLU A 189 -13.54 0.25 -2.32
N ALA A 190 -14.83 0.57 -2.19
CA ALA A 190 -15.90 -0.41 -2.27
C ALA A 190 -15.91 -1.08 -3.65
N GLY A 191 -16.18 -2.39 -3.67
CA GLY A 191 -16.55 -3.11 -4.89
C GLY A 191 -18.05 -2.98 -5.16
N ASP A 192 -18.43 -3.34 -6.38
CA ASP A 192 -19.81 -3.41 -6.86
C ASP A 192 -20.56 -4.55 -6.14
N GLU A 193 -21.89 -4.57 -6.23
CA GLU A 193 -22.72 -5.61 -5.57
C GLU A 193 -22.31 -7.04 -5.93
N SER A 194 -21.82 -7.26 -7.15
CA SER A 194 -21.31 -8.56 -7.59
C SER A 194 -20.14 -9.05 -6.73
N VAL A 195 -19.25 -8.16 -6.31
CA VAL A 195 -18.14 -8.47 -5.39
C VAL A 195 -18.70 -8.84 -4.02
N THR A 196 -19.64 -8.05 -3.50
CA THR A 196 -20.30 -8.31 -2.22
C THR A 196 -20.98 -9.68 -2.19
N ARG A 197 -21.73 -10.05 -3.23
CA ARG A 197 -22.39 -11.37 -3.33
C ARG A 197 -21.37 -12.49 -3.41
N ARG A 198 -20.32 -12.34 -4.22
CA ARG A 198 -19.24 -13.34 -4.34
C ARG A 198 -18.50 -13.54 -3.01
N PHE A 199 -18.26 -12.46 -2.25
CA PHE A 199 -17.63 -12.56 -0.94
C PHE A 199 -18.49 -13.36 0.05
N ARG A 200 -19.78 -13.03 0.15
CA ARG A 200 -20.73 -13.74 1.03
C ARG A 200 -20.89 -15.21 0.65
N GLY A 201 -20.74 -15.56 -0.63
CA GLY A 201 -20.69 -16.93 -1.12
C GLY A 201 -19.35 -17.64 -0.94
N GLY A 202 -18.34 -17.01 -0.32
CA GLY A 202 -16.99 -17.56 -0.14
C GLY A 202 -16.18 -17.68 -1.42
N GLY A 203 -16.63 -17.06 -2.52
CA GLY A 203 -16.10 -17.26 -3.86
C GLY A 203 -14.95 -16.33 -4.25
N ILE A 204 -14.50 -15.43 -3.37
CA ILE A 204 -13.35 -14.55 -3.61
C ILE A 204 -12.44 -14.44 -2.37
N PRO A 205 -11.11 -14.41 -2.57
CA PRO A 205 -10.18 -14.15 -1.49
C PRO A 205 -10.29 -12.69 -1.00
N PRO A 206 -10.11 -12.44 0.31
CA PRO A 206 -10.09 -11.10 0.85
C PRO A 206 -8.86 -10.31 0.40
N THR A 207 -8.96 -8.98 0.35
CA THR A 207 -7.79 -8.11 0.34
C THR A 207 -7.12 -8.16 1.71
N VAL A 208 -5.80 -8.33 1.74
CA VAL A 208 -5.02 -8.50 2.97
C VAL A 208 -3.96 -7.41 3.04
N ILE A 209 -3.90 -6.71 4.18
CA ILE A 209 -2.97 -5.62 4.44
C ILE A 209 -2.16 -6.00 5.68
N GLU A 210 -0.91 -6.43 5.51
CA GLU A 210 -0.09 -6.98 6.60
C GLU A 210 1.35 -6.42 6.59
N GLY A 211 1.89 -6.19 7.77
CA GLY A 211 3.30 -5.83 7.96
C GLY A 211 3.74 -4.48 7.36
N ASN A 212 2.80 -3.64 6.92
CA ASN A 212 3.12 -2.34 6.33
C ASN A 212 3.48 -1.31 7.40
N LYS A 213 4.25 -0.31 6.99
CA LYS A 213 4.68 0.83 7.80
C LYS A 213 4.09 2.10 7.16
N VAL A 214 3.17 2.75 7.88
CA VAL A 214 2.29 3.79 7.32
C VAL A 214 2.41 5.07 8.14
N GLY A 215 2.99 6.10 7.55
CA GLY A 215 3.25 7.40 8.18
C GLY A 215 4.47 7.40 9.11
N VAL A 216 5.01 6.23 9.43
CA VAL A 216 6.18 5.99 10.28
C VAL A 216 7.09 4.95 9.66
N GLU A 217 8.38 5.07 9.89
CA GLU A 217 9.38 4.07 9.52
C GLU A 217 10.53 4.10 10.52
N LEU A 218 11.18 2.95 10.74
CA LEU A 218 12.47 2.94 11.43
C LEU A 218 13.55 3.45 10.48
N ASP A 219 14.21 4.54 10.88
CA ASP A 219 15.41 5.02 10.23
C ASP A 219 16.62 4.20 10.71
N THR A 220 17.01 3.23 9.90
CA THR A 220 18.16 2.38 10.16
C THR A 220 19.50 3.12 10.02
N PHE A 221 19.52 4.30 9.39
CA PHE A 221 20.74 5.12 9.28
C PHE A 221 21.08 5.82 10.60
N ALA A 222 20.09 6.32 11.32
CA ALA A 222 20.28 7.07 12.56
C ALA A 222 20.33 6.17 13.82
N MET A 223 21.06 5.05 13.78
CA MET A 223 21.13 4.06 14.87
C MET A 223 19.75 3.55 15.34
N GLY A 224 18.78 3.41 14.43
CA GLY A 224 17.43 2.96 14.78
C GLY A 224 16.50 4.07 15.27
N GLY A 225 16.77 5.32 14.89
CA GLY A 225 15.83 6.43 15.06
C GLY A 225 14.51 6.19 14.31
N ILE A 226 13.49 7.00 14.59
CA ILE A 226 12.20 6.91 13.88
C ILE A 226 12.09 8.06 12.90
N LYS A 227 11.83 7.74 11.64
CA LYS A 227 11.44 8.73 10.64
C LYS A 227 9.92 8.86 10.66
N LEU A 228 9.47 10.08 10.94
CA LEU A 228 8.08 10.47 10.67
C LEU A 228 7.97 10.92 9.23
N GLY A 229 6.96 10.41 8.54
CA GLY A 229 6.60 10.80 7.19
C GLY A 229 5.09 10.85 7.07
N PRO A 230 4.44 11.83 7.71
CA PRO A 230 2.98 11.88 7.86
C PRO A 230 2.27 11.80 6.50
N ASN A 231 1.32 10.89 6.34
CA ASN A 231 0.38 10.98 5.21
C ASN A 231 -0.68 12.05 5.53
N GLY A 232 -1.13 12.78 4.51
CA GLY A 232 -1.98 13.95 4.64
C GLY A 232 -3.42 13.66 5.10
N LEU A 233 -3.84 12.40 5.05
CA LEU A 233 -5.14 11.94 5.56
C LEU A 233 -4.98 10.73 6.51
N THR A 234 -5.78 9.67 6.34
CA THR A 234 -5.79 8.49 7.23
C THR A 234 -4.67 7.53 6.84
N GLY A 235 -4.14 6.77 7.79
CA GLY A 235 -3.16 5.72 7.51
C GLY A 235 -3.72 4.66 6.56
N ILE A 236 -4.74 3.93 7.00
CA ILE A 236 -5.40 2.86 6.23
C ILE A 236 -6.91 3.11 6.20
N VAL A 237 -7.52 3.12 5.01
CA VAL A 237 -8.97 3.23 4.82
C VAL A 237 -9.50 2.00 4.10
N SER A 238 -10.51 1.33 4.67
CA SER A 238 -11.30 0.30 4.01
C SER A 238 -12.73 0.76 3.81
N LYS A 239 -13.20 0.73 2.57
CA LYS A 239 -14.60 0.89 2.18
C LYS A 239 -15.21 -0.41 1.62
N ALA A 240 -14.40 -1.46 1.56
CA ALA A 240 -14.76 -2.75 0.97
C ALA A 240 -15.19 -3.76 2.02
N ILE A 241 -15.86 -4.81 1.53
CA ILE A 241 -16.23 -5.97 2.33
C ILE A 241 -15.02 -6.87 2.57
N GLY A 242 -14.86 -7.38 3.79
CA GLY A 242 -13.98 -8.50 4.05
C GLY A 242 -12.49 -8.20 4.01
N VAL A 243 -12.06 -6.95 4.17
CA VAL A 243 -10.63 -6.62 4.20
C VAL A 243 -10.02 -7.07 5.52
N LYS A 244 -8.86 -7.72 5.45
CA LYS A 244 -8.05 -8.08 6.62
C LYS A 244 -6.93 -7.07 6.79
N ILE A 245 -6.97 -6.31 7.87
CA ILE A 245 -5.98 -5.31 8.24
C ILE A 245 -5.20 -5.86 9.43
N GLY A 246 -4.00 -6.33 9.15
CA GLY A 246 -3.14 -7.05 10.07
C GLY A 246 -3.52 -8.54 10.17
N GLY A 247 -3.07 -9.18 11.25
CA GLY A 247 -3.24 -10.61 11.46
C GLY A 247 -2.59 -11.08 12.76
N THR A 248 -2.76 -12.37 13.07
CA THR A 248 -2.21 -13.00 14.29
C THR A 248 -0.80 -13.57 14.10
N GLY A 249 -0.33 -13.65 12.85
CA GLY A 249 1.02 -14.09 12.54
C GLY A 249 2.07 -13.08 13.01
N ALA A 250 3.25 -13.57 13.40
CA ALA A 250 4.38 -12.68 13.67
C ALA A 250 4.70 -11.85 12.41
N GLY A 251 4.79 -10.53 12.57
CA GLY A 251 5.01 -9.61 11.45
C GLY A 251 3.76 -9.22 10.66
N ALA A 252 2.58 -9.77 10.97
CA ALA A 252 1.33 -9.42 10.29
C ALA A 252 0.82 -8.02 10.66
N GLY A 253 1.08 -7.57 11.89
CA GLY A 253 0.65 -6.26 12.38
C GLY A 253 1.24 -5.09 11.60
N ASN A 254 0.38 -4.23 11.07
CA ASN A 254 0.82 -2.97 10.46
C ASN A 254 1.24 -1.98 11.54
N SER A 255 2.26 -1.16 11.26
CA SER A 255 2.69 -0.05 12.12
C SER A 255 2.20 1.25 11.50
N ILE A 256 1.26 1.92 12.17
CA ILE A 256 0.54 3.08 11.63
C ILE A 256 0.67 4.23 12.61
N GLY A 257 1.26 5.33 12.18
CA GLY A 257 1.47 6.49 13.05
C GLY A 257 1.70 7.77 12.27
N ALA A 258 1.64 8.90 12.97
CA ALA A 258 1.88 10.24 12.45
C ALA A 258 1.01 10.64 11.25
N ASN A 259 -0.04 9.89 10.90
CA ASN A 259 -0.96 10.31 9.84
C ASN A 259 -1.79 11.50 10.34
N VAL A 260 -2.12 12.45 9.47
CA VAL A 260 -2.87 13.65 9.85
C VAL A 260 -4.29 13.31 10.31
N GLY A 261 -4.90 12.30 9.70
CA GLY A 261 -6.23 11.78 10.05
C GLY A 261 -6.17 10.62 11.05
N ALA A 262 -7.11 9.68 10.92
CA ALA A 262 -7.13 8.49 11.77
C ALA A 262 -5.99 7.51 11.43
N GLY A 263 -5.72 6.55 12.31
CA GLY A 263 -4.82 5.44 12.00
C GLY A 263 -5.46 4.49 10.99
N ILE A 264 -6.54 3.82 11.40
CA ILE A 264 -7.34 2.92 10.57
C ILE A 264 -8.78 3.41 10.52
N LYS A 265 -9.38 3.48 9.34
CA LYS A 265 -10.79 3.82 9.16
C LYS A 265 -11.52 2.77 8.31
N VAL A 266 -12.64 2.27 8.81
CA VAL A 266 -13.58 1.42 8.06
C VAL A 266 -14.85 2.24 7.85
N GLU A 267 -15.20 2.56 6.61
CA GLU A 267 -16.31 3.47 6.33
C GLU A 267 -17.11 3.12 5.06
N GLY A 268 -18.37 3.50 5.06
CA GLY A 268 -19.27 3.29 3.93
C GLY A 268 -20.15 2.03 4.07
N PRO A 269 -21.21 1.94 3.27
CA PRO A 269 -22.25 0.93 3.43
C PRO A 269 -21.78 -0.49 3.08
N ALA A 270 -20.80 -0.63 2.19
CA ALA A 270 -20.25 -1.92 1.77
C ALA A 270 -19.13 -2.44 2.69
N ALA A 271 -18.72 -1.66 3.70
CA ALA A 271 -17.58 -1.96 4.56
C ALA A 271 -17.93 -2.99 5.67
N GLU A 272 -18.42 -4.15 5.26
CA GLU A 272 -18.85 -5.23 6.16
C GLU A 272 -17.76 -6.26 6.39
N SER A 273 -17.85 -7.03 7.49
CA SER A 273 -17.01 -8.21 7.75
C SER A 273 -15.49 -7.95 7.68
N ASN A 274 -15.04 -6.72 7.93
CA ASN A 274 -13.62 -6.39 7.97
C ASN A 274 -13.01 -6.88 9.28
N GLU A 275 -11.75 -7.30 9.24
CA GLU A 275 -11.00 -7.74 10.41
C GLU A 275 -9.81 -6.81 10.63
N ILE A 276 -9.71 -6.24 11.83
CA ILE A 276 -8.60 -5.37 12.24
C ILE A 276 -7.89 -6.04 13.41
N LEU A 277 -6.78 -6.72 13.15
CA LEU A 277 -6.12 -7.63 14.10
C LEU A 277 -4.63 -7.31 14.24
N GLY A 278 -4.12 -7.29 15.48
CA GLY A 278 -2.68 -7.28 15.75
C GLY A 278 -1.92 -6.03 15.27
N ASN A 279 -2.61 -4.92 14.99
CA ASN A 279 -1.96 -3.70 14.48
C ASN A 279 -1.35 -2.85 15.60
N PHE A 280 -0.32 -2.08 15.26
CA PHE A 280 0.30 -1.06 16.11
C PHE A 280 -0.12 0.31 15.60
N VAL A 281 -1.06 0.95 16.30
CA VAL A 281 -1.63 2.25 15.95
C VAL A 281 -1.15 3.30 16.94
N GLY A 282 -0.37 4.26 16.44
CA GLY A 282 0.34 5.25 17.23
C GLY A 282 1.66 4.73 17.82
N ALA A 283 2.13 3.57 17.35
CA ALA A 283 3.36 2.91 17.78
C ALA A 283 4.00 2.10 16.66
N ILE A 284 5.27 1.78 16.82
CA ILE A 284 6.04 0.89 15.94
C ILE A 284 6.91 -0.04 16.78
N LYS A 285 7.25 -1.22 16.28
CA LYS A 285 8.30 -2.07 16.88
C LYS A 285 9.66 -1.65 16.33
N ASN A 286 10.65 -1.45 17.20
CA ASN A 286 12.04 -1.25 16.78
C ASN A 286 12.69 -2.58 16.31
N ILE A 287 13.96 -2.53 15.91
CA ILE A 287 14.69 -3.71 15.41
C ILE A 287 14.87 -4.81 16.47
N GLN A 288 14.83 -4.46 17.76
CA GLN A 288 14.85 -5.38 18.89
C GLN A 288 13.45 -5.90 19.28
N GLY A 289 12.41 -5.49 18.55
CA GLY A 289 11.02 -5.85 18.81
C GLY A 289 10.36 -5.09 19.97
N ALA A 290 11.06 -4.12 20.58
CA ALA A 290 10.49 -3.27 21.61
C ALA A 290 9.54 -2.25 20.99
N ILE A 291 8.46 -1.95 21.70
CA ILE A 291 7.49 -0.96 21.25
C ILE A 291 8.05 0.43 21.47
N VAL A 292 8.00 1.26 20.43
CA VAL A 292 8.22 2.70 20.52
C VAL A 292 6.88 3.42 20.38
N PRO A 293 6.36 4.01 21.47
CA PRO A 293 5.10 4.75 21.48
C PRO A 293 5.31 6.22 21.04
N ASN A 294 4.29 7.07 21.19
CA ASN A 294 4.29 8.51 20.88
C ASN A 294 4.36 8.84 19.37
N LEU A 295 3.77 7.97 18.55
CA LEU A 295 3.68 8.15 17.10
C LEU A 295 2.23 8.33 16.67
N GLY A 296 1.42 8.96 17.51
CA GLY A 296 -0.02 9.12 17.34
C GLY A 296 -0.44 9.64 15.97
N ASN A 297 -1.64 9.25 15.55
CA ASN A 297 -2.31 9.87 14.42
C ASN A 297 -3.10 11.10 14.89
N GLY A 298 -3.40 12.03 13.98
CA GLY A 298 -4.09 13.29 14.28
C GLY A 298 -5.61 13.16 14.49
N GLY A 299 -6.19 11.99 14.22
CA GLY A 299 -7.57 11.63 14.53
C GLY A 299 -7.67 10.42 15.46
N ASP A 300 -8.73 9.63 15.30
CA ASP A 300 -8.91 8.38 16.06
C ASP A 300 -7.82 7.35 15.73
N GLY A 301 -7.52 6.46 16.68
CA GLY A 301 -6.70 5.30 16.39
C GLY A 301 -7.38 4.40 15.36
N ILE A 302 -8.56 3.89 15.70
CA ILE A 302 -9.39 3.07 14.83
C ILE A 302 -10.81 3.65 14.79
N GLY A 303 -11.28 4.07 13.62
CA GLY A 303 -12.66 4.51 13.39
C GLY A 303 -13.43 3.48 12.55
N VAL A 304 -14.57 2.99 13.05
CA VAL A 304 -15.48 2.11 12.29
C VAL A 304 -16.83 2.81 12.18
N GLY A 305 -17.18 3.25 10.97
CA GLY A 305 -18.33 4.11 10.68
C GLY A 305 -19.35 3.53 9.69
N GLY A 306 -19.24 2.26 9.30
CA GLY A 306 -20.14 1.63 8.33
C GLY A 306 -19.95 0.13 8.22
N GLY A 307 -20.98 -0.56 7.72
CA GLY A 307 -21.05 -2.01 7.54
C GLY A 307 -21.19 -2.82 8.85
N ALA A 308 -21.82 -3.99 8.75
CA ALA A 308 -22.01 -4.92 9.85
C ALA A 308 -20.87 -5.95 9.95
N GLY A 309 -20.72 -6.58 11.13
CA GLY A 309 -19.81 -7.71 11.32
C GLY A 309 -18.32 -7.35 11.31
N ASN A 310 -17.97 -6.07 11.46
CA ASN A 310 -16.58 -5.65 11.57
C ASN A 310 -15.99 -6.06 12.92
N LYS A 311 -14.75 -6.55 12.91
CA LYS A 311 -14.04 -7.09 14.08
C LYS A 311 -12.81 -6.25 14.39
N ILE A 312 -12.71 -5.75 15.62
CA ILE A 312 -11.54 -5.02 16.13
C ILE A 312 -10.93 -5.85 17.26
N GLY A 313 -9.78 -6.47 16.99
CA GLY A 313 -9.15 -7.41 17.92
C GLY A 313 -9.74 -8.82 17.84
N GLY A 314 -9.23 -9.74 18.65
CA GLY A 314 -9.70 -11.14 18.67
C GLY A 314 -9.49 -11.81 20.03
N ASN A 315 -9.85 -13.10 20.10
CA ASN A 315 -9.81 -13.90 21.33
C ASN A 315 -8.41 -14.47 21.68
N VAL A 316 -7.39 -14.11 20.90
CA VAL A 316 -5.99 -14.48 21.16
C VAL A 316 -5.16 -13.22 21.32
N ALA A 317 -4.13 -13.25 22.17
CA ALA A 317 -3.29 -12.07 22.45
C ALA A 317 -2.69 -11.46 21.18
N ALA A 318 -2.26 -12.29 20.23
CA ALA A 318 -1.71 -11.83 18.96
C ALA A 318 -2.72 -11.10 18.05
N ALA A 319 -4.03 -11.22 18.32
CA ALA A 319 -5.07 -10.50 17.61
C ALA A 319 -5.31 -9.10 18.19
N ALA A 320 -4.84 -8.80 19.40
CA ALA A 320 -5.06 -7.52 20.04
C ALA A 320 -4.35 -6.39 19.29
N ASN A 321 -5.09 -5.32 18.97
CA ASN A 321 -4.47 -4.10 18.46
C ASN A 321 -3.87 -3.31 19.62
N MET A 322 -2.66 -2.78 19.43
CA MET A 322 -2.08 -1.79 20.32
C MET A 322 -2.42 -0.40 19.80
N ILE A 323 -3.13 0.40 20.60
CA ILE A 323 -3.65 1.70 20.19
C ILE A 323 -3.26 2.73 21.24
N VAL A 324 -2.38 3.66 20.88
CA VAL A 324 -1.81 4.62 21.83
C VAL A 324 -1.62 6.00 21.21
N ASN A 325 -1.73 7.04 22.03
CA ASN A 325 -1.29 8.41 21.73
C ASN A 325 -1.90 9.08 20.49
N ASN A 326 -3.03 8.59 19.99
CA ASN A 326 -3.80 9.26 18.93
C ASN A 326 -4.49 10.51 19.49
N ALA A 327 -4.65 11.55 18.67
CA ALA A 327 -5.24 12.82 19.11
C ALA A 327 -6.77 12.74 19.29
N GLY A 328 -7.44 11.79 18.63
CA GLY A 328 -8.85 11.46 18.83
C GLY A 328 -9.05 10.32 19.84
N ASN A 329 -10.18 9.60 19.70
CA ASN A 329 -10.46 8.41 20.50
C ASN A 329 -9.49 7.28 20.11
N GLY A 330 -9.19 6.37 21.05
CA GLY A 330 -8.48 5.12 20.70
C GLY A 330 -9.28 4.33 19.67
N VAL A 331 -10.56 4.08 19.97
CA VAL A 331 -11.50 3.44 19.05
C VAL A 331 -12.81 4.21 19.03
N THR A 332 -13.28 4.57 17.84
CA THR A 332 -14.65 5.05 17.61
C THR A 332 -15.42 4.00 16.81
N VAL A 333 -16.58 3.60 17.31
CA VAL A 333 -17.54 2.79 16.55
C VAL A 333 -18.83 3.61 16.41
N SER A 334 -19.17 3.98 15.19
CA SER A 334 -20.40 4.68 14.85
C SER A 334 -21.19 3.87 13.83
N GLY A 335 -22.49 3.74 14.08
CA GLY A 335 -23.38 3.05 13.15
C GLY A 335 -23.96 4.03 12.13
N SER A 336 -23.98 3.65 10.85
CA SER A 336 -25.04 4.08 9.94
C SER A 336 -26.07 2.94 9.86
N GLY A 337 -26.76 2.70 10.97
CA GLY A 337 -27.74 1.62 11.06
C GLY A 337 -28.84 1.78 10.00
N ARG A 338 -28.86 0.90 9.01
CA ARG A 338 -30.11 0.39 8.45
C ARG A 338 -30.14 -1.10 8.74
N TYR A 339 -31.16 -1.50 9.51
CA TYR A 339 -31.45 -2.81 10.12
C TYR A 339 -30.64 -3.10 11.41
N GLY A 340 -31.23 -3.23 12.60
CA GLY A 340 -32.60 -3.61 12.94
C GLY A 340 -32.75 -5.12 12.90
N GLN A 341 -32.47 -5.76 14.05
CA GLN A 341 -32.48 -7.19 14.38
C GLN A 341 -31.25 -7.99 13.94
#